data_AF-A0A3D4S437-F1
#
_entry.id   AF-A0A3D4S437-F1
#
_cell.length_a   1.000
_cell.length_b   1.000
_cell.length_c   1.000
_cell.angle_alpha   90.00
_cell.angle_beta   90.00
_cell.angle_gamma   90.00
#
_symmetry.space_group_name_H-M   'P 1'
#
loop_
_entity.id
_entity.type
_entity.pdbx_description
1 polymer ?
#
loop_
_entity_poly.entity_id
_entity_poly.type
_entity_poly.pdbx_seq_one_letter_code
_entity_poly.pdbx_strand_id
1 'polypeptide(L)'
;MRDFLQHEFGDRDHLFAFHDDTAHYHAHVVVGLQSRADHWLNPRCEHLRAWRQHFAQALERHGIEASATPSYSRGQGKQGYRRDLDELTRRSTRQRPDGSPTYDAEIEHNAIQKRADAWTRIAEHYAAAGDHEAAQTIRDYVADHYDQHQLPKAPKERRASEGWER
;
A
#
# COMPACT_ATOMS: atom_id res chain seq x y z
N MET A 1 14.05 -2.59 -14.65
CA MET A 1 13.00 -1.72 -14.07
C MET A 1 12.58 -0.60 -15.03
N ARG A 2 13.49 0.30 -15.43
CA ARG A 2 13.16 1.42 -16.35
C ARG A 2 12.44 0.97 -17.62
N ASP A 3 12.95 -0.05 -18.30
CA ASP A 3 12.35 -0.56 -19.54
C ASP A 3 10.90 -1.05 -19.36
N PHE A 4 10.61 -1.68 -18.22
CA PHE A 4 9.26 -2.12 -17.89
C PHE A 4 8.32 -0.92 -17.69
N LEU A 5 8.75 0.09 -16.92
CA LEU A 5 7.95 1.29 -16.69
C LEU A 5 7.74 2.08 -17.97
N GLN A 6 8.76 2.19 -18.82
CA GLN A 6 8.64 2.85 -20.12
C GLN A 6 7.68 2.12 -21.07
N HIS A 7 7.66 0.78 -21.01
CA HIS A 7 6.78 -0.04 -21.84
C HIS A 7 5.31 0.03 -21.37
N GLU A 8 5.05 -0.10 -20.06
CA GLU A 8 3.69 -0.13 -19.51
C GLU A 8 3.07 1.24 -19.25
N PHE A 9 3.91 2.19 -18.83
CA PHE A 9 3.48 3.47 -18.26
C PHE A 9 4.21 4.66 -18.89
N GLY A 10 4.75 4.51 -20.10
CA GLY A 10 5.47 5.57 -20.80
C GLY A 10 4.63 6.80 -21.12
N ASP A 11 3.31 6.67 -21.13
CA ASP A 11 2.33 7.74 -21.30
C ASP A 11 1.98 8.46 -19.98
N ARG A 12 2.54 8.02 -18.86
CA ARG A 12 2.23 8.47 -17.50
C ARG A 12 3.48 8.91 -16.77
N ASP A 13 3.29 9.88 -15.89
CA ASP A 13 4.34 10.23 -14.95
C ASP A 13 4.49 9.09 -13.93
N HIS A 14 5.73 8.69 -13.69
CA HIS A 14 6.05 7.59 -12.81
C HIS A 14 7.38 7.83 -12.13
N LEU A 15 7.50 7.29 -10.93
CA LEU A 15 8.68 7.39 -10.09
C LEU A 15 8.88 6.05 -9.37
N PHE A 16 10.14 5.68 -9.16
CA PHE A 16 10.47 4.43 -8.48
C PHE A 16 11.66 4.62 -7.55
N ALA A 17 11.63 3.89 -6.43
CA ALA A 17 12.71 3.82 -5.45
C ALA A 17 13.12 2.36 -5.28
N PHE A 18 14.43 2.12 -5.19
CA PHE A 18 14.99 0.80 -4.95
C PHE A 18 15.49 0.71 -3.52
N HIS A 19 15.23 -0.42 -2.88
CA HIS A 19 15.54 -0.70 -1.49
C HIS A 19 16.44 -1.94 -1.41
N ASP A 20 17.61 -1.74 -0.83
CA ASP A 20 18.59 -2.77 -0.44
C ASP A 20 18.76 -2.88 1.08
N ASP A 21 18.01 -2.08 1.84
CA ASP A 21 18.06 -1.94 3.29
C ASP A 21 17.27 -3.04 4.05
N THR A 22 16.68 -3.98 3.34
CA THR A 22 15.92 -5.10 3.92
C THR A 22 16.47 -6.44 3.47
N ALA A 23 15.97 -7.54 4.05
CA ALA A 23 16.40 -8.89 3.70
C ALA A 23 16.18 -9.25 2.22
N HIS A 24 15.34 -8.51 1.50
CA HIS A 24 15.04 -8.73 0.09
C HIS A 24 15.12 -7.44 -0.70
N TYR A 25 15.91 -7.45 -1.78
CA TYR A 25 15.94 -6.36 -2.74
C TYR A 25 14.55 -6.16 -3.34
N HIS A 26 13.98 -4.97 -3.16
CA HIS A 26 12.67 -4.63 -3.71
C HIS A 26 12.63 -3.19 -4.20
N ALA A 27 11.63 -2.88 -5.01
CA ALA A 27 11.43 -1.54 -5.52
C ALA A 27 9.97 -1.13 -5.32
N HIS A 28 9.78 0.12 -4.92
CA HIS A 28 8.48 0.78 -4.91
C HIS A 28 8.33 1.57 -6.21
N VAL A 29 7.16 1.49 -6.81
CA VAL A 29 6.80 2.23 -8.01
C VAL A 29 5.50 2.99 -7.74
N VAL A 30 5.48 4.27 -8.06
CA VAL A 30 4.29 5.12 -8.06
C VAL A 30 4.04 5.56 -9.50
N VAL A 31 2.80 5.44 -9.94
CA VAL A 31 2.37 5.80 -11.30
C VAL A 31 1.18 6.74 -11.20
N GLY A 32 1.21 7.82 -11.97
CA GLY A 32 0.10 8.74 -12.12
C GLY A 32 -1.15 8.04 -12.66
N LEU A 33 -2.28 8.25 -11.98
CA LEU A 33 -3.58 7.69 -12.36
C LEU A 33 -4.10 8.26 -13.68
N GLN A 34 -3.75 9.50 -14.03
CA GLN A 34 -4.09 10.13 -15.31
C GLN A 34 -2.87 10.09 -16.23
N SER A 35 -3.09 9.76 -17.51
CA SER A 35 -2.02 9.85 -18.52
C SER A 35 -1.88 11.28 -19.02
N ARG A 36 -0.80 11.54 -19.76
CA ARG A 36 -0.60 12.81 -20.47
C ARG A 36 -1.63 13.07 -21.58
N ALA A 37 -2.42 12.06 -21.92
CA ALA A 37 -3.55 12.14 -22.85
C ALA A 37 -4.92 12.08 -22.14
N ASP A 38 -4.97 12.41 -20.84
CA ASP A 38 -6.19 12.47 -20.02
C ASP A 38 -6.95 11.14 -19.85
N HIS A 39 -6.28 10.01 -20.01
CA HIS A 39 -6.88 8.69 -19.77
C HIS A 39 -6.62 8.21 -18.35
N TRP A 40 -7.68 7.78 -17.67
CA TRP A 40 -7.58 7.21 -16.32
C TRP A 40 -7.13 5.75 -16.34
N LEU A 41 -6.17 5.43 -15.47
CA LEU A 41 -5.74 4.06 -15.20
C LEU A 41 -6.76 3.40 -14.29
N ASN A 42 -7.42 2.34 -14.78
CA ASN A 42 -8.29 1.48 -13.99
C ASN A 42 -7.73 0.05 -13.98
N PRO A 43 -6.82 -0.28 -13.06
CA PRO A 43 -6.22 -1.60 -12.98
C PRO A 43 -7.29 -2.63 -12.64
N ARG A 44 -7.46 -3.62 -13.51
CA ARG A 44 -8.27 -4.81 -13.26
C ARG A 44 -7.34 -6.00 -13.02
N CYS A 45 -7.89 -7.13 -12.59
CA CYS A 45 -7.12 -8.35 -12.35
C CYS A 45 -6.27 -8.76 -13.56
N GLU A 46 -6.83 -8.65 -14.78
CA GLU A 46 -6.12 -8.96 -16.02
C GLU A 46 -4.94 -8.02 -16.28
N HIS A 47 -5.08 -6.72 -16.00
CA HIS A 47 -3.97 -5.76 -16.11
C HIS A 47 -2.83 -6.14 -15.18
N LEU A 48 -3.13 -6.48 -13.92
CA LEU A 48 -2.11 -6.91 -12.95
C LEU A 48 -1.40 -8.19 -13.40
N ARG A 49 -2.11 -9.11 -14.05
CA ARG A 49 -1.54 -10.33 -14.60
C ARG A 49 -0.59 -10.04 -15.77
N ALA A 50 -1.01 -9.19 -16.70
CA ALA A 50 -0.19 -8.77 -17.83
C ALA A 50 1.08 -8.07 -17.35
N TRP A 51 0.96 -7.13 -16.40
CA TRP A 51 2.11 -6.42 -15.83
C TRP A 51 3.12 -7.35 -15.17
N ARG A 52 2.66 -8.37 -14.44
CA ARG A 52 3.55 -9.38 -13.88
C ARG A 52 4.33 -10.13 -14.96
N GLN A 53 3.67 -10.47 -16.06
CA GLN A 53 4.30 -11.17 -17.19
C GLN A 53 5.30 -10.29 -17.91
N HIS A 54 4.93 -9.06 -18.25
CA HIS A 54 5.82 -8.12 -18.93
C HIS A 54 7.01 -7.73 -18.04
N PHE A 55 6.82 -7.66 -16.73
CA PHE A 55 7.92 -7.45 -15.79
C PHE A 55 8.91 -8.62 -15.80
N ALA A 56 8.42 -9.87 -15.75
CA ALA A 56 9.28 -11.05 -15.87
C ALA A 56 10.03 -11.09 -17.21
N GLN A 57 9.35 -10.83 -18.32
CA GLN A 57 10.00 -10.73 -19.64
C GLN A 57 11.07 -9.63 -19.69
N ALA A 58 10.83 -8.50 -19.02
CA ALA A 58 11.82 -7.45 -18.91
C ALA A 58 13.05 -7.92 -18.12
N LEU A 59 12.87 -8.65 -17.02
CA LEU A 59 13.98 -9.22 -16.25
C LEU A 59 14.76 -10.26 -17.08
N GLU A 60 14.08 -11.13 -17.82
CA GLU A 60 14.73 -12.13 -18.68
C GLU A 60 15.60 -11.48 -19.77
N ARG A 61 15.14 -10.38 -20.38
CA ARG A 61 15.94 -9.60 -21.35
C ARG A 61 17.22 -9.03 -20.74
N HIS A 62 17.24 -8.82 -19.43
CA HIS A 62 18.40 -8.37 -18.66
C HIS A 62 19.18 -9.54 -18.02
N GLY A 63 18.92 -10.78 -18.44
CA GLY A 63 19.63 -11.98 -17.97
C GLY A 63 19.23 -12.47 -16.58
N ILE A 64 18.15 -11.93 -16.01
CA ILE A 64 17.61 -12.35 -14.71
C ILE A 64 16.49 -13.36 -14.98
N GLU A 65 16.69 -14.61 -14.56
CA GLU A 65 15.67 -15.65 -14.68
C GLU A 65 14.45 -15.28 -13.82
N ALA A 66 13.30 -15.05 -14.45
CA ALA A 66 12.09 -14.64 -13.77
C ALA A 66 10.86 -15.28 -14.42
N SER A 67 10.08 -16.06 -13.64
CA SER A 67 8.84 -16.66 -14.14
C SER A 67 7.60 -15.98 -13.54
N ALA A 68 6.78 -15.37 -14.40
CA ALA A 68 5.46 -14.84 -14.04
C ALA A 68 4.35 -15.88 -14.18
N THR A 69 4.57 -17.09 -13.66
CA THR A 69 3.53 -18.13 -13.67
C THR A 69 2.31 -17.67 -12.85
N PRO A 70 1.08 -17.81 -13.37
CA PRO A 70 -0.13 -17.58 -12.58
C PRO A 70 -0.13 -18.50 -11.34
N SER A 71 -0.67 -18.02 -10.22
CA SER A 71 -0.68 -18.80 -8.97
C SER A 71 -1.38 -20.15 -9.10
N TYR A 72 -2.39 -20.25 -9.96
CA TYR A 72 -3.15 -21.48 -10.22
C TYR A 72 -2.34 -22.56 -10.96
N SER A 73 -1.32 -22.15 -11.71
CA SER A 73 -0.49 -23.02 -12.55
C SER A 73 0.80 -23.50 -11.86
N ARG A 74 1.11 -23.03 -10.65
CA ARG A 74 2.30 -23.45 -9.85
C ARG A 74 2.09 -24.77 -9.08
N GLY A 75 1.37 -25.71 -9.69
CA GLY A 75 0.92 -26.95 -9.06
C GLY A 75 -0.41 -26.75 -8.34
N GLN A 76 -1.26 -27.79 -8.36
CA GLN A 76 -2.53 -27.77 -7.67
C GLN A 76 -2.29 -27.37 -6.22
N GLY A 77 -2.89 -26.27 -5.76
CA GLY A 77 -3.09 -26.09 -4.32
C GLY A 77 -3.72 -27.40 -3.84
N LYS A 78 -3.16 -28.03 -2.80
CA LYS A 78 -3.60 -29.33 -2.27
C LYS A 78 -5.12 -29.40 -2.40
N GLN A 79 -5.67 -30.35 -3.17
CA GLN A 79 -7.12 -30.50 -3.26
C GLN A 79 -7.69 -30.53 -1.83
N GLY A 80 -8.62 -29.62 -1.52
CA GLY A 80 -9.19 -29.46 -0.18
C GLY A 80 -8.47 -28.48 0.76
N TYR A 81 -7.35 -27.86 0.36
CA TYR A 81 -6.72 -26.78 1.13
C TYR A 81 -7.44 -25.46 0.86
N ARG A 82 -8.53 -25.29 1.61
CA ARG A 82 -9.22 -24.01 1.77
C ARG A 82 -8.30 -23.03 2.47
N ARG A 83 -7.53 -22.25 1.68
CA ARG A 83 -6.67 -21.18 2.20
C ARG A 83 -7.46 -20.23 3.08
N ASP A 84 -8.72 -19.98 2.74
CA ASP A 84 -9.68 -19.24 3.56
C ASP A 84 -9.87 -19.88 4.94
N LEU A 85 -9.98 -21.22 5.06
CA LEU A 85 -10.06 -21.90 6.36
C LEU A 85 -8.73 -21.88 7.11
N ASP A 86 -7.59 -22.10 6.45
CA ASP A 86 -6.28 -22.02 7.12
C ASP A 86 -5.99 -20.59 7.60
N GLU A 87 -6.41 -19.58 6.85
CA GLU A 87 -6.28 -18.17 7.22
C GLU A 87 -7.27 -17.80 8.33
N LEU A 88 -8.48 -18.40 8.36
CA LEU A 88 -9.44 -18.27 9.45
C LEU A 88 -8.93 -18.96 10.72
N THR A 89 -8.34 -20.15 10.61
CA THR A 89 -7.69 -20.86 11.72
C THR A 89 -6.46 -20.10 12.22
N ARG A 90 -5.59 -19.60 11.34
CA ARG A 90 -4.47 -18.73 11.75
C ARG A 90 -4.94 -17.45 12.41
N ARG A 91 -6.05 -16.86 11.94
CA ARG A 91 -6.67 -15.67 12.54
C ARG A 91 -7.34 -16.00 13.87
N SER A 92 -7.86 -17.22 14.06
CA SER A 92 -8.45 -17.66 15.33
C SER A 92 -7.41 -18.11 16.35
N THR A 93 -6.27 -18.65 15.92
CA THR A 93 -5.15 -19.07 16.79
C THR A 93 -4.21 -17.92 17.13
N ARG A 94 -4.14 -16.89 16.28
CA ARG A 94 -3.55 -15.60 16.68
C ARG A 94 -4.51 -15.03 17.71
N GLN A 95 -4.15 -15.08 18.99
CA GLN A 95 -4.80 -14.23 19.99
C GLN A 95 -4.70 -12.81 19.44
N ARG A 96 -5.81 -12.30 18.89
CA ARG A 96 -5.93 -10.86 18.76
C ARG A 96 -5.82 -10.39 20.21
N PRO A 97 -4.86 -9.53 20.56
CA PRO A 97 -4.97 -8.83 21.83
C PRO A 97 -6.39 -8.27 21.88
N ASP A 98 -6.99 -8.35 23.07
CA ASP A 98 -8.27 -7.70 23.37
C ASP A 98 -8.33 -6.39 22.59
N GLY A 99 -9.24 -6.33 21.62
CA GLY A 99 -9.48 -5.14 20.81
C GLY A 99 -10.21 -4.13 21.69
N SER A 100 -9.54 -3.67 22.73
CA SER A 100 -9.97 -2.50 23.45
C SER A 100 -10.00 -1.35 22.44
N PRO A 101 -10.92 -0.38 22.59
CA PRO A 101 -10.88 0.84 21.78
C PRO A 101 -9.51 1.52 21.79
N THR A 102 -8.69 1.25 22.82
CA THR A 102 -7.30 1.73 22.93
C THR A 102 -6.33 0.97 22.01
N TYR A 103 -6.46 -0.36 21.84
CA TYR A 103 -5.55 -1.13 20.97
C TYR A 103 -5.65 -0.69 19.50
N ASP A 104 -6.86 -0.58 18.95
CA ASP A 104 -7.04 -0.15 17.56
C ASP A 104 -6.61 1.33 17.37
N ALA A 105 -6.89 2.20 18.35
CA ALA A 105 -6.45 3.60 18.34
C ALA A 105 -4.93 3.75 18.45
N GLU A 106 -4.26 2.91 19.25
CA GLU A 106 -2.80 2.88 19.38
C GLU A 106 -2.13 2.41 18.09
N ILE A 107 -2.68 1.39 17.42
CA ILE A 107 -2.15 0.92 16.12
C ILE A 107 -2.31 2.00 15.05
N GLU A 108 -3.47 2.65 14.98
CA GLU A 108 -3.72 3.76 14.08
C GLU A 108 -2.79 4.95 14.36
N HIS A 109 -2.66 5.34 15.64
CA HIS A 109 -1.74 6.39 16.07
C HIS A 109 -0.30 6.07 15.67
N ASN A 110 0.19 4.86 15.92
CA ASN A 110 1.53 4.43 15.54
C ASN A 110 1.74 4.46 14.01
N ALA A 111 0.73 4.10 13.23
CA ALA A 111 0.80 4.16 11.78
C ALA A 111 0.81 5.61 11.26
N ILE A 112 0.04 6.51 11.88
CA ILE A 112 0.05 7.95 11.60
C ILE A 112 1.42 8.54 11.92
N GLN A 113 1.98 8.25 13.10
CA GLN A 113 3.31 8.72 13.50
C GLN A 113 4.41 8.26 12.54
N LYS A 114 4.43 6.98 12.17
CA LYS A 114 5.43 6.47 11.19
C LYS A 114 5.37 7.18 9.84
N ARG A 115 4.18 7.59 9.39
CA ARG A 115 4.02 8.34 8.13
C ARG A 115 4.51 9.77 8.30
N ALA A 116 4.16 10.43 9.40
CA ALA A 116 4.66 11.77 9.72
C ALA A 116 6.19 11.78 9.79
N ASP A 117 6.80 10.82 10.49
CA ASP A 117 8.26 10.65 10.57
C ASP A 117 8.90 10.50 9.20
N ALA A 118 8.29 9.71 8.31
CA ALA A 118 8.80 9.51 6.96
C ALA A 118 8.79 10.83 6.15
N TRP A 119 7.70 11.60 6.21
CA TRP A 119 7.63 12.90 5.54
C TRP A 119 8.61 13.93 6.11
N THR A 120 8.81 13.94 7.43
CA THR A 120 9.80 14.79 8.08
C THR A 120 11.21 14.51 7.57
N ARG A 121 11.59 13.23 7.43
CA ARG A 121 12.89 12.85 6.86
C ARG A 121 13.07 13.33 5.41
N ILE A 122 11.99 13.33 4.62
CA ILE A 122 12.03 13.86 3.25
C ILE A 122 12.26 15.39 3.30
N ALA A 123 11.56 16.12 4.16
CA ALA A 123 11.78 17.56 4.33
C ALA A 123 13.22 17.88 4.79
N GLU A 124 13.78 17.10 5.72
CA GLU A 124 15.17 17.21 6.15
C GLU A 124 16.15 17.00 4.99
N HIS A 125 15.88 16.00 4.13
CA HIS A 125 16.69 15.74 2.95
C HIS A 125 16.71 16.93 1.98
N TYR A 126 15.55 17.52 1.67
CA TYR A 126 15.48 18.71 0.80
C TYR A 126 16.18 19.92 1.43
N ALA A 127 16.03 20.13 2.74
CA ALA A 127 16.71 21.20 3.45
C ALA A 127 18.24 21.03 3.41
N ALA A 128 18.74 19.80 3.58
CA ALA A 128 20.16 19.49 3.49
C ALA A 128 20.71 19.65 2.06
N ALA A 129 19.88 19.42 1.04
CA ALA A 129 20.19 19.66 -0.36
C ALA A 129 20.13 21.16 -0.76
N GLY A 130 19.74 22.05 0.16
CA GLY A 130 19.64 23.50 -0.06
C GLY A 130 18.31 23.96 -0.67
N ASP A 131 17.36 23.04 -0.89
CA ASP A 131 16.01 23.35 -1.34
C ASP A 131 15.10 23.59 -0.14
N HIS A 132 15.24 24.79 0.43
CA HIS A 132 14.48 25.18 1.62
C HIS A 132 12.99 25.40 1.33
N GLU A 133 12.62 25.72 0.08
CA GLU A 133 11.22 25.92 -0.34
C GLU A 133 10.46 24.59 -0.39
N ALA A 134 11.03 23.56 -1.03
CA ALA A 134 10.44 22.22 -1.04
C ALA A 134 10.39 21.64 0.38
N ALA A 135 11.44 21.82 1.17
CA ALA A 135 11.47 21.40 2.56
C ALA A 135 10.35 22.05 3.38
N GLN A 136 10.12 23.36 3.22
CA GLN A 136 9.07 24.07 3.94
C GLN A 136 7.67 23.63 3.49
N THR A 137 7.46 23.45 2.19
CA THR A 137 6.19 22.94 1.64
C THR A 137 5.82 21.58 2.25
N ILE A 138 6.80 20.68 2.37
CA ILE A 138 6.56 19.35 2.97
C ILE A 138 6.27 19.48 4.46
N ARG A 139 6.95 20.37 5.20
CA ARG A 139 6.67 20.61 6.62
C ARG A 139 5.26 21.15 6.82
N ASP A 140 4.82 22.08 5.98
CA ASP A 140 3.47 22.65 6.04
C ASP A 140 2.42 21.57 5.74
N TYR A 141 2.65 20.70 4.77
CA TYR A 141 1.81 19.53 4.51
C TYR A 141 1.75 18.59 5.71
N VAL A 142 2.89 18.31 6.35
CA VAL A 142 2.93 17.43 7.53
C VAL A 142 2.14 18.05 8.69
N ALA A 143 2.29 19.35 8.93
CA ALA A 143 1.50 20.06 9.93
C ALA A 143 0.01 19.98 9.61
N ASP A 144 -0.41 20.27 8.38
CA ASP A 144 -1.84 20.26 8.02
C ASP A 144 -2.47 18.85 8.08
N HIS A 145 -1.72 17.81 7.73
CA HIS A 145 -2.26 16.45 7.59
C HIS A 145 -2.02 15.53 8.79
N TYR A 146 -1.09 15.88 9.69
CA TYR A 146 -0.74 15.06 10.85
C TYR A 146 -0.87 15.81 12.19
N ASP A 147 -1.10 17.13 12.19
CA ASP A 147 -1.39 17.89 13.41
C ASP A 147 -2.89 17.76 13.76
N GLN A 148 -3.18 16.82 14.66
CA GLN A 148 -4.34 16.71 15.57
C GLN A 148 -5.55 15.84 15.18
N HIS A 149 -5.69 14.75 15.94
CA HIS A 149 -6.91 14.16 16.51
C HIS A 149 -8.28 14.41 15.83
N GLN A 150 -8.80 13.36 15.18
CA GLN A 150 -10.22 13.05 15.27
C GLN A 150 -10.46 11.54 15.36
N LEU A 151 -10.34 11.01 16.58
CA LEU A 151 -10.98 9.73 16.92
C LEU A 151 -12.50 9.90 16.70
N PRO A 152 -13.19 8.97 16.02
CA PRO A 152 -14.63 9.06 15.87
C PRO A 152 -15.32 9.08 17.24
N LYS A 153 -16.28 10.00 17.41
CA LYS A 153 -17.12 10.16 18.60
C LYS A 153 -17.73 8.81 19.05
N ALA A 154 -17.80 8.62 20.36
CA ALA A 154 -18.41 7.48 21.05
C ALA A 154 -19.78 7.07 20.44
N PRO A 155 -20.16 5.77 20.49
CA PRO A 155 -21.41 5.31 19.91
C PRO A 155 -22.60 6.03 20.57
N LYS A 156 -23.50 6.61 19.77
CA LYS A 156 -24.78 7.12 20.27
C LYS A 156 -25.53 5.95 20.91
N GLU A 157 -25.88 6.08 22.19
CA GLU A 157 -26.80 5.19 22.87
C GLU A 157 -28.07 5.04 22.01
N ARG A 158 -28.36 3.80 21.60
CA ARG A 158 -29.64 3.48 20.98
C ARG A 158 -30.70 3.61 22.06
N ARG A 159 -31.47 4.71 22.02
CA ARG A 159 -32.78 4.75 22.68
C ARG A 159 -33.62 3.64 22.08
N ALA A 160 -33.89 2.60 22.85
CA ALA A 160 -34.89 1.60 22.52
C ALA A 160 -36.26 2.30 22.57
N SER A 161 -36.81 2.58 21.39
CA SER A 161 -38.20 2.95 21.21
C SER A 161 -39.07 1.70 21.35
N GLU A 162 -40.16 1.88 22.09
CA GLU A 162 -41.28 0.96 22.34
C GLU A 162 -42.00 0.50 21.06
N GLY A 163 -42.73 -0.62 21.17
CA GLY A 163 -43.67 -1.16 20.17
C GLY A 163 -42.95 -1.92 19.04
N TRP A 164 -43.36 -3.12 18.64
CA TRP A 164 -44.71 -3.47 18.19
C TRP A 164 -45.03 -4.94 18.46
N GLU A 165 -46.17 -5.19 19.10
CA GLU A 165 -46.90 -6.45 19.04
C GLU A 165 -47.54 -6.63 17.65
N ARG A 166 -47.47 -7.85 17.11
CA ARG A 166 -48.62 -8.66 16.68
C ARG A 166 -48.18 -10.08 16.33
#